data_AF-A0A7X0LTC5-F1
#
_entry.id   AF-A0A7X0LTC5-F1
#
_cell.length_a   1.000
_cell.length_b   1.000
_cell.length_c   1.000
_cell.angle_alpha   90.00
_cell.angle_beta   90.00
_cell.angle_gamma   90.00
#
_symmetry.space_group_name_H-M   'P 1'
#
loop_
_entity.id
_entity.type
_entity.pdbx_description
1 polymer ?
#
loop_
_entity_poly.entity_id
_entity_poly.type
_entity_poly.pdbx_seq_one_letter_code
_entity_poly.pdbx_strand_id
1 'polypeptide(L)'
;MALQPSDLVHEVEIVWLEEPCHDYVRQALDKQPTRKGKPRYARDGRLIGYANLSPEAQAAFGSGLFTRRTFFLLPHDRSNEPHGEYEVGAPLEAVDPATIEPGTPGRKTPRSQNSVAITPAGSTNTGM
;
A
#
# COMPACT_ATOMS: atom_id res chain seq x y z
N MET A 1 -2.00 10.98 -9.00
CA MET A 1 -0.73 10.51 -9.58
C MET A 1 -0.34 9.23 -8.83
N ALA A 2 0.03 8.17 -9.54
CA ALA A 2 0.36 6.88 -8.91
C ALA A 2 1.74 6.95 -8.24
N LEU A 3 1.92 6.25 -7.12
CA LEU A 3 3.18 6.15 -6.39
C LEU A 3 4.28 5.55 -7.26
N GLN A 4 5.46 6.19 -7.31
CA GLN A 4 6.59 5.75 -8.13
C GLN A 4 7.72 5.18 -7.26
N PRO A 5 8.58 4.28 -7.79
CA PRO A 5 9.75 3.78 -7.05
C PRO A 5 10.68 4.89 -6.55
N SER A 6 10.80 5.99 -7.30
CA SER A 6 11.59 7.16 -6.89
C SER A 6 11.10 7.81 -5.59
N ASP A 7 9.81 7.68 -5.26
CA ASP A 7 9.24 8.19 -4.01
C ASP A 7 9.64 7.34 -2.79
N LEU A 8 10.19 6.14 -3.03
CA LEU A 8 10.37 5.07 -2.05
C LEU A 8 11.85 4.67 -1.89
N VAL A 9 12.76 5.28 -2.64
CA VAL A 9 14.18 4.88 -2.74
C VAL A 9 14.91 4.79 -1.39
N HIS A 10 14.42 5.50 -0.38
CA HIS A 10 15.00 5.52 0.96
C HIS A 10 14.33 4.59 1.96
N GLU A 11 13.31 3.83 1.58
CA GLU A 11 12.71 2.85 2.48
C GLU A 11 13.66 1.69 2.72
N VAL A 12 13.81 1.29 3.98
CA VAL A 12 14.69 0.18 4.38
C VAL A 12 13.94 -0.96 5.05
N GLU A 13 12.73 -0.70 5.53
CA GLU A 13 11.95 -1.66 6.30
C GLU A 13 10.47 -1.27 6.24
N ILE A 14 9.60 -2.27 6.08
CA ILE A 14 8.17 -2.14 6.29
C ILE A 14 7.84 -2.74 7.65
N VAL A 15 7.25 -1.93 8.52
CA VAL A 15 6.78 -2.35 9.84
C VAL A 15 5.28 -2.50 9.81
N TRP A 16 4.80 -3.71 10.05
CA TRP A 16 3.39 -4.02 10.22
C TRP A 16 3.03 -3.93 11.71
N LEU A 17 1.98 -3.19 12.04
CA LEU A 17 1.44 -3.07 13.40
C LEU A 17 0.49 -4.21 13.76
N GLU A 18 0.00 -4.91 12.74
CA GLU A 18 -0.80 -6.13 12.83
C GLU A 18 -0.53 -7.02 11.63
N GLU A 19 -1.03 -8.26 11.65
CA GLU A 19 -0.85 -9.19 10.55
C GLU A 19 -1.45 -8.64 9.24
N PRO A 20 -0.68 -8.57 8.13
CA PRO A 20 -1.13 -7.99 6.87
C PRO A 20 -2.00 -8.95 6.04
N CYS A 21 -2.94 -9.66 6.68
CA CYS A 21 -3.80 -10.67 6.04
C CYS A 21 -5.01 -10.09 5.27
N HIS A 22 -5.14 -8.76 5.23
CA HIS A 22 -6.21 -8.05 4.52
C HIS A 22 -6.16 -8.28 3.01
N ASP A 23 -7.32 -8.25 2.34
CA ASP A 23 -7.43 -8.29 0.87
C ASP A 23 -6.58 -7.20 0.21
N TYR A 24 -6.69 -6.00 0.76
CA TYR A 24 -5.89 -4.84 0.38
C TYR A 24 -5.59 -3.97 1.60
N VAL A 25 -4.59 -3.12 1.47
CA VAL A 25 -4.40 -1.93 2.31
C VAL A 25 -4.33 -0.70 1.42
N ARG A 26 -4.75 0.46 1.92
CA ARG A 26 -4.48 1.73 1.25
C ARG A 26 -3.05 2.15 1.53
N GLN A 27 -2.34 2.65 0.52
CA GLN A 27 -1.02 3.26 0.71
C GLN A 27 -1.06 4.77 0.47
N ALA A 28 -0.32 5.52 1.28
CA ALA A 28 -0.11 6.95 1.06
C ALA A 28 1.28 7.39 1.53
N LEU A 29 1.72 8.54 1.05
CA LEU A 29 2.91 9.23 1.54
C LEU A 29 2.51 10.30 2.56
N ASP A 30 2.93 10.12 3.80
CA ASP A 30 2.72 11.06 4.91
C ASP A 30 4.00 11.82 5.26
N LYS A 31 3.84 13.07 5.70
CA LYS A 31 4.94 13.89 6.21
C LYS A 31 5.13 13.63 7.70
N GLN A 32 6.35 13.25 8.10
CA GLN A 32 6.66 12.85 9.47
C GLN A 32 7.95 13.54 9.96
N PRO A 33 8.05 13.90 11.25
CA PRO A 33 9.25 14.56 11.78
C PRO A 33 10.44 13.60 11.94
N THR A 34 10.19 12.29 11.93
CA THR A 34 11.21 11.26 12.12
C THR A 34 11.26 10.30 10.94
N ARG A 35 12.47 9.80 10.65
CA ARG A 35 12.70 8.74 9.64
C ARG A 35 12.17 7.37 10.04
N LYS A 36 12.10 7.12 11.35
CA LYS A 36 11.79 5.80 11.93
C LYS A 36 10.81 5.91 13.10
N GLY A 37 10.28 4.76 13.49
CA GLY A 37 9.31 4.62 14.58
C GLY A 37 7.88 4.88 14.11
N LYS A 38 6.91 4.54 14.95
CA LYS A 38 5.48 4.65 14.63
C LYS A 38 5.13 6.11 14.26
N PRO A 39 4.68 6.36 13.02
CA PRO A 39 4.23 7.68 12.59
C PRO A 39 3.14 8.25 13.50
N ARG A 40 3.12 9.58 13.66
CA ARG A 40 1.91 10.24 14.15
C ARG A 40 0.85 10.09 13.06
N TYR A 41 -0.27 9.47 13.42
CA TYR A 41 -1.35 9.15 12.51
C TYR A 41 -2.64 9.80 13.00
N ALA A 42 -3.18 10.72 12.20
CA ALA A 42 -4.37 11.52 12.55
C ALA A 42 -5.43 11.51 11.44
N ARG A 43 -5.30 10.59 10.47
CA ARG A 43 -6.31 10.38 9.44
C ARG A 43 -7.48 9.61 10.03
N ASP A 44 -8.63 9.69 9.38
CA ASP A 44 -9.72 8.76 9.64
C ASP A 44 -9.24 7.32 9.32
N GLY A 45 -9.74 6.36 10.07
CA GLY A 45 -9.32 4.96 9.98
C GLY A 45 -8.08 4.60 10.80
N ARG A 46 -7.48 3.47 10.44
CA ARG A 46 -6.54 2.73 11.28
C ARG A 46 -5.23 2.49 10.54
N LEU A 47 -4.12 2.87 11.18
CA LEU A 47 -2.77 2.58 10.68
C LEU A 47 -2.47 1.08 10.84
N ILE A 48 -2.20 0.41 9.73
CA ILE A 48 -1.88 -1.02 9.64
C ILE A 48 -0.38 -1.24 9.58
N GLY A 49 0.35 -0.34 8.93
CA GLY A 49 1.81 -0.42 8.83
C GLY A 49 2.44 0.85 8.28
N TYR A 50 3.76 0.88 8.22
CA TYR A 50 4.51 2.03 7.72
C TYR A 50 5.92 1.65 7.30
N ALA A 51 6.54 2.49 6.47
CA ALA A 51 7.94 2.37 6.12
C ALA A 51 8.85 3.16 7.08
N ASN A 52 9.96 2.54 7.47
CA ASN A 52 11.10 3.22 8.05
C ASN A 52 12.09 3.60 6.94
N LEU A 53 12.72 4.76 7.07
CA LEU A 53 13.68 5.26 6.09
C LEU A 53 15.13 5.02 6.53
N SER A 54 16.02 4.99 5.54
CA SER A 54 17.46 4.98 5.72
C SER A 54 17.95 6.29 6.37
N PRO A 55 19.11 6.29 7.06
CA PRO A 55 19.71 7.52 7.58
C PRO A 55 20.00 8.59 6.51
N GLU A 56 20.25 8.17 5.27
CA GLU A 56 20.55 9.02 4.11
C GLU A 56 19.31 9.74 3.57
N ALA A 57 18.11 9.32 3.97
CA ALA A 57 16.88 9.99 3.58
C ALA A 57 16.92 11.47 3.99
N GLN A 58 16.66 12.35 3.02
CA GLN A 58 16.66 13.78 3.25
C GLN A 58 15.25 14.28 3.59
N ALA A 59 15.17 15.19 4.56
CA ALA A 59 13.95 15.90 4.84
C ALA A 59 13.65 16.89 3.71
N ALA A 60 12.36 17.12 3.43
CA ALA A 60 11.94 18.11 2.45
C ALA A 60 12.36 19.52 2.90
N PHE A 61 13.03 20.24 1.99
CA PHE A 61 13.47 21.62 2.21
C PHE A 61 12.29 22.50 2.64
N GLY A 62 12.53 23.40 3.61
CA GLY A 62 11.52 24.27 4.20
C GLY A 62 10.69 23.65 5.32
N SER A 63 10.29 22.37 5.23
CA SER A 63 9.46 21.73 6.26
C SER A 63 10.27 20.98 7.32
N GLY A 64 11.46 20.46 6.97
CA GLY A 64 12.21 19.55 7.84
C GLY A 64 11.54 18.18 8.03
N LEU A 65 10.47 17.88 7.29
CA LEU A 65 9.73 16.61 7.40
C LEU A 65 10.19 15.58 6.37
N PHE A 66 10.15 14.32 6.77
CA PHE A 66 10.39 13.16 5.93
C PHE A 66 9.10 12.67 5.29
N THR A 67 9.15 12.31 4.02
CA THR A 67 8.05 11.63 3.33
C THR A 67 8.14 10.14 3.63
N ARG A 68 7.12 9.56 4.27
CA ARG A 68 7.09 8.15 4.66
C ARG A 68 5.83 7.49 4.16
N ARG A 69 5.96 6.28 3.62
CA ARG A 69 4.81 5.49 3.23
C ARG A 69 4.10 4.91 4.45
N THR A 70 2.79 5.03 4.46
CA THR A 70 1.89 4.46 5.49
C THR A 70 0.85 3.60 4.84
N PHE A 71 0.48 2.52 5.52
CA PHE A 71 -0.55 1.58 5.11
C PHE A 71 -1.71 1.64 6.09
N PHE A 72 -2.93 1.78 5.59
CA PHE A 72 -4.10 2.02 6.43
C PHE A 72 -5.38 1.41 5.86
N LEU A 73 -6.40 1.32 6.72
CA LEU A 73 -7.77 0.97 6.37
C LEU A 73 -8.73 2.04 6.89
N LEU A 74 -9.67 2.46 6.06
CA LEU A 74 -10.79 3.32 6.44
C LEU A 74 -11.96 2.49 6.98
N PRO A 75 -12.90 3.09 7.74
CA PRO A 75 -14.05 2.36 8.29
C PRO A 75 -14.89 1.62 7.24
N HIS A 76 -15.01 2.15 6.03
CA HIS A 76 -15.81 1.61 4.92
C HIS A 76 -14.98 0.74 3.94
N ASP A 77 -13.72 0.44 4.25
CA ASP A 77 -12.93 -0.50 3.43
C ASP A 77 -13.42 -1.94 3.65
N ARG A 78 -13.27 -2.80 2.63
CA ARG A 78 -13.87 -4.14 2.59
C ARG A 78 -13.52 -5.02 3.81
N SER A 79 -12.31 -4.90 4.36
CA SER A 79 -11.93 -5.65 5.58
C SER A 79 -12.84 -5.36 6.78
N ASN A 80 -13.45 -4.17 6.83
CA ASN A 80 -14.35 -3.75 7.90
C ASN A 80 -15.83 -3.85 7.46
N GLU A 81 -16.11 -3.59 6.17
CA GLU A 81 -17.45 -3.61 5.60
C GLU A 81 -17.49 -4.45 4.30
N PRO A 82 -17.57 -5.79 4.39
CA PRO A 82 -17.42 -6.69 3.24
C PRO A 82 -18.45 -6.51 2.12
N HIS A 83 -19.66 -6.05 2.48
CA HIS A 83 -20.78 -5.81 1.57
C HIS A 83 -21.02 -4.30 1.32
N GLY A 84 -20.01 -3.48 1.58
CA GLY A 84 -20.06 -2.02 1.41
C GLY A 84 -19.64 -1.55 0.01
N GLU A 85 -19.25 -0.27 -0.09
CA GLU A 85 -18.85 0.37 -1.36
C GLU A 85 -17.76 -0.40 -2.13
N TYR A 86 -16.85 -1.04 -1.39
CA TYR A 86 -15.75 -1.81 -1.96
C TYR A 86 -16.00 -3.32 -1.99
N GLU A 87 -17.26 -3.79 -1.95
CA GLU A 87 -17.59 -5.21 -2.18
C GLU A 87 -16.96 -5.71 -3.49
N VAL A 88 -17.02 -4.91 -4.55
CA VAL A 88 -16.40 -5.18 -5.85
C VAL A 88 -15.34 -4.13 -6.18
N GLY A 89 -14.13 -4.56 -6.50
CA GLY A 89 -13.02 -3.64 -6.79
C GLY A 89 -12.43 -3.03 -5.52
N ALA A 90 -11.33 -2.29 -5.67
CA ALA A 90 -10.67 -1.64 -4.54
C ALA A 90 -10.31 -0.18 -4.87
N PRO A 91 -10.20 0.69 -3.84
CA PRO A 91 -9.81 2.09 -3.98
C PRO A 91 -8.57 2.27 -4.87
N LEU A 92 -8.40 3.41 -5.54
CA LEU A 92 -7.29 3.61 -6.47
C LEU A 92 -5.92 3.38 -5.82
N GLU A 93 -5.75 3.82 -4.58
CA GLU A 93 -4.55 3.67 -3.76
C GLU A 93 -4.43 2.31 -3.05
N ALA A 94 -5.42 1.44 -3.18
CA ALA A 94 -5.42 0.12 -2.55
C ALA A 94 -4.48 -0.83 -3.28
N VAL A 95 -3.64 -1.53 -2.52
CA VAL A 95 -2.64 -2.48 -2.99
C VAL A 95 -2.69 -3.77 -2.16
N ASP A 96 -2.25 -4.88 -2.74
CA ASP A 96 -2.13 -6.15 -2.05
C ASP A 96 -0.95 -6.12 -1.07
N PRO A 97 -1.17 -6.33 0.25
CA PRO A 97 -0.10 -6.39 1.24
C PRO A 97 1.02 -7.36 0.94
N ALA A 98 0.74 -8.49 0.29
CA ALA A 98 1.73 -9.51 -0.05
C ALA A 98 2.69 -9.06 -1.16
N THR A 99 2.42 -7.92 -1.81
CA THR A 99 3.29 -7.33 -2.84
C THR A 99 4.12 -6.16 -2.33
N ILE A 100 3.95 -5.78 -1.06
CA ILE A 100 4.63 -4.63 -0.47
C ILE A 100 6.04 -5.02 -0.06
N GLU A 101 7.02 -4.30 -0.61
CA GLU A 101 8.42 -4.36 -0.26
C GLU A 101 8.98 -2.94 -0.12
N PRO A 102 10.03 -2.72 0.69
CA PRO A 102 10.74 -1.44 0.71
C PRO A 102 11.19 -1.03 -0.70
N GLY A 103 10.96 0.22 -1.08
CA GLY A 103 11.40 0.76 -2.37
C GLY A 103 10.51 0.41 -3.56
N THR A 104 9.58 -0.54 -3.40
CA THR A 104 8.71 -1.00 -4.48
C THR A 104 7.26 -0.56 -4.23
N PRO A 105 6.61 0.12 -5.19
CA PRO A 105 5.17 0.38 -5.11
C PRO A 105 4.39 -0.93 -5.00
N GLY A 106 3.47 -1.01 -4.04
CA GLY A 106 2.55 -2.15 -3.96
C GLY A 106 1.70 -2.27 -5.23
N ARG A 107 1.25 -3.48 -5.55
CA ARG A 107 0.49 -3.76 -6.76
C ARG A 107 -0.94 -4.18 -6.42
N LYS A 108 -1.86 -3.89 -7.34
CA LYS A 108 -3.20 -4.47 -7.35
C LYS A 108 -3.11 -5.89 -7.91
N THR A 109 -3.60 -6.86 -7.16
CA THR A 109 -3.77 -8.26 -7.53
C THR A 109 -5.26 -8.60 -7.69
N PRO A 110 -5.62 -9.73 -8.31
CA PRO A 110 -7.01 -10.21 -8.34
C PRO A 110 -7.63 -10.29 -6.95
N ARG A 111 -6.86 -10.76 -5.95
CA ARG A 111 -7.26 -10.81 -4.53
C ARG A 111 -7.61 -9.42 -4.00
N SER A 112 -6.72 -8.44 -4.16
CA SER A 112 -6.98 -7.07 -3.70
C SER A 112 -8.18 -6.44 -4.40
N GLN A 113 -8.42 -6.79 -5.66
CA GLN A 113 -9.52 -6.25 -6.45
C GLN A 113 -10.85 -6.98 -6.25
N ASN A 114 -10.86 -8.12 -5.54
CA ASN A 114 -11.96 -9.08 -5.60
C ASN A 114 -12.43 -9.35 -7.04
N SER A 115 -11.46 -9.41 -7.97
CA SER A 115 -11.72 -9.78 -9.35
C SER A 115 -11.33 -11.24 -9.54
N VAL A 116 -12.14 -11.98 -10.29
CA VAL A 116 -11.76 -13.33 -10.71
C VAL A 116 -10.48 -13.20 -11.53
N ALA A 117 -9.45 -13.99 -11.20
CA ALA A 117 -8.26 -14.07 -12.02
C ALA A 117 -8.68 -14.50 -13.42
N ILE A 118 -8.67 -13.59 -14.39
CA ILE A 118 -8.95 -13.94 -15.78
C ILE A 118 -7.74 -14.72 -16.26
N THR A 119 -7.87 -16.05 -16.33
CA THR A 119 -6.91 -16.88 -17.06
C THR A 119 -6.97 -16.46 -18.52
N PRO A 120 -5.87 -15.97 -19.13
CA PRO A 120 -5.88 -15.68 -20.56
C PRO A 120 -6.17 -16.99 -21.29
N ALA A 121 -7.13 -16.97 -22.22
CA ALA A 121 -7.46 -18.12 -23.05
C ALA A 121 -6.25 -18.47 -23.93
N GLY A 122 -5.46 -19.45 -23.48
CA GLY A 122 -4.34 -20.01 -24.22
C GLY A 122 -4.83 -20.83 -25.39
N SER A 123 -4.66 -20.26 -26.59
CA SER A 123 -4.41 -20.86 -27.90
C SER A 123 -4.47 -22.39 -27.99
N THR A 124 -5.62 -22.93 -28.43
CA THR A 124 -5.65 -24.23 -29.10
C THR A 124 -5.13 -24.03 -30.53
N ASN A 125 -3.81 -24.17 -30.70
CA ASN A 125 -3.23 -24.41 -32.02
C ASN A 125 -3.48 -25.89 -32.35
N THR A 126 -4.64 -26.18 -32.95
CA THR A 126 -4.94 -27.50 -33.50
C THR A 126 -4.14 -27.67 -34.77
N GLY A 127 -3.09 -28.48 -34.70
CA GLY A 127 -2.42 -28.99 -35.89
C GLY A 127 -3.33 -29.94 -36.66
N MET A 128 -3.46 -29.69 -37.96
CA MET A 128 -3.60 -30.67 -39.04
C MET A 128 -3.11 -30.02 -40.33
#